data_AF-A0A0H3WJM6-F1
#
_entry.id   AF-A0A0H3WJM6-F1
#
_cell.length_a   1.000
_cell.length_b   1.000
_cell.length_c   1.000
_cell.angle_alpha   90.00
_cell.angle_beta   90.00
_cell.angle_gamma   90.00
#
_symmetry.space_group_name_H-M   'P 1'
#
loop_
_entity.id
_entity.type
_entity.pdbx_description
1 polymer ?
#
loop_
_entity_poly.entity_id
_entity_poly.type
_entity_poly.pdbx_seq_one_letter_code
_entity_poly.pdbx_strand_id
1 'polypeptide(L)'
;QNMALLLITYVINILCAVCWKSLFIKYQWKIYNKTTYYFIIKNIALNTKQLNNFVLKFNWTKQYNKMNIVSDLLNPDRVKYYYKEDNQQVTNMNSSNTHLTSNKKNLLVDTSETTRTQKNKFNYLLNIFNMKKMNQIITKRHYSIYKDSNIRFNQWLAGLIDGDGYFCITKNKYASCEITVELKDEKMLRQIQDKFGGSVKLRSGVKAIRYRLKNKEGMIKLINAVNGNIRNSKRLVQFNKVCILLNIDFKEPIKLTKDNAWFMGFFDADGTINYSDKLKIRPQLTISVTNKYLHDVEYYREVFGGNIYFDKAKNGYFKWSINNKELHNIFYTYNKSCPSKSNKGKRLFLIDKFYYLYDLLAFKAPHNTALYKAWLKFNEKWNNN
;
A
#
# COMPACT_ATOMS: atom_id res chain seq x y z
N GLN A 1 -20.91 -0.18 37.66
CA GLN A 1 -20.41 0.95 38.49
C GLN A 1 -18.93 1.22 38.29
N ASN A 2 -18.05 0.20 38.15
CA ASN A 2 -16.59 0.43 38.04
C ASN A 2 -16.09 1.02 36.70
N MET A 3 -16.75 0.74 35.57
CA MET A 3 -16.30 1.24 34.25
C MET A 3 -16.51 2.76 34.07
N ALA A 4 -17.58 3.31 34.63
CA ALA A 4 -17.86 4.75 34.53
C ALA A 4 -16.89 5.59 35.37
N LEU A 5 -16.49 5.06 36.54
CA LEU A 5 -15.50 5.71 37.41
C LEU A 5 -14.11 5.72 36.74
N LEU A 6 -13.72 4.60 36.12
CA LEU A 6 -12.47 4.43 35.36
C LEU A 6 -12.39 5.40 34.17
N LEU A 7 -13.47 5.56 33.42
CA LEU A 7 -13.56 6.50 32.30
C LEU A 7 -13.44 7.96 32.74
N ILE A 8 -14.04 8.33 33.87
CA ILE A 8 -13.98 9.70 34.39
C ILE A 8 -12.57 10.02 34.92
N THR A 9 -11.90 9.08 35.62
CA THR A 9 -10.50 9.25 36.04
C THR A 9 -9.53 9.29 34.87
N TYR A 10 -9.82 8.56 33.80
CA TYR A 10 -9.01 8.55 32.57
C TYR A 10 -9.10 9.88 31.81
N VAL A 11 -10.31 10.45 31.71
CA VAL A 11 -10.54 11.75 31.06
C VAL A 11 -9.90 12.92 31.83
N ILE A 12 -9.90 12.87 33.17
CA ILE A 12 -9.27 13.90 34.00
C ILE A 12 -7.73 13.86 33.88
N ASN A 13 -7.12 12.66 33.81
CA ASN A 13 -5.67 12.51 33.60
C ASN A 13 -5.19 12.97 32.20
N ILE A 14 -6.05 12.88 31.18
CA ILE A 14 -5.72 13.30 29.81
C ILE A 14 -5.76 14.83 29.64
N LEU A 15 -6.59 15.53 30.42
CA LEU A 15 -6.84 16.96 30.24
C LEU A 15 -6.11 17.86 31.24
N CYS A 16 -5.67 17.34 32.39
CA CYS A 16 -4.94 18.11 33.40
C CYS A 16 -3.81 17.27 34.04
N ALA A 17 -2.58 17.79 34.05
CA ALA A 17 -1.49 17.22 34.85
C ALA A 17 -1.77 17.47 36.35
N VAL A 18 -2.53 16.58 37.00
CA VAL A 18 -2.90 16.72 38.42
C VAL A 18 -2.07 15.76 39.27
N CYS A 19 -1.35 16.33 40.24
CA CYS A 19 -0.58 15.58 41.24
C CYS A 19 -1.55 14.81 42.16
N TRP A 20 -1.39 13.48 42.26
CA TRP A 20 -2.32 12.58 42.98
C TRP A 20 -2.51 12.85 44.49
N LYS A 21 -1.74 13.74 45.11
CA LYS A 21 -1.85 14.05 46.55
C LYS A 21 -3.11 14.84 46.96
N SER A 22 -3.90 15.37 46.02
CA SER A 22 -5.03 16.27 46.32
C SER A 22 -6.43 15.68 46.10
N LEU A 23 -6.55 14.41 45.69
CA LEU A 23 -7.85 13.79 45.44
C LEU A 23 -8.33 13.01 46.68
N PHE A 24 -9.19 13.62 47.50
CA PHE A 24 -9.85 12.94 48.62
C PHE A 24 -11.34 12.72 48.31
N ILE A 25 -11.79 11.46 48.39
CA ILE A 25 -13.20 11.06 48.34
C ILE A 25 -13.70 10.98 49.78
N LYS A 26 -14.73 11.77 50.14
CA LYS A 26 -15.39 11.62 51.44
C LYS A 26 -16.92 11.65 51.30
N TYR A 27 -17.52 10.54 51.75
CA TYR A 27 -18.93 10.25 52.03
C TYR A 27 -19.89 9.88 50.89
N GLN A 28 -20.67 8.84 51.19
CA GLN A 28 -21.72 8.23 50.40
C GLN A 28 -23.04 8.44 51.16
N TRP A 29 -24.03 9.07 50.53
CA TRP A 29 -25.39 9.14 51.09
C TRP A 29 -26.43 8.83 50.02
N LYS A 30 -27.49 8.11 50.43
CA LYS A 30 -28.45 7.47 49.54
C LYS A 30 -29.85 7.92 49.92
N ILE A 31 -30.46 8.78 49.10
CA ILE A 31 -31.91 9.05 49.15
C ILE A 31 -32.47 9.03 47.72
N TYR A 32 -33.49 8.19 47.50
CA TYR A 32 -34.33 8.01 46.30
C TYR A 32 -33.63 7.96 44.92
N ASN A 33 -33.28 6.73 44.51
CA ASN A 33 -33.12 6.23 43.13
C ASN A 33 -32.40 7.09 42.06
N LYS A 34 -31.58 8.06 42.43
CA LYS A 34 -30.56 8.66 41.56
C LYS A 34 -29.26 8.85 42.35
N THR A 35 -28.16 8.32 41.80
CA THR A 35 -26.82 8.59 42.34
C THR A 35 -26.31 9.87 41.70
N THR A 36 -26.21 10.95 42.48
CA THR A 36 -25.70 12.24 42.00
C THR A 36 -24.30 12.46 42.59
N TYR A 37 -23.30 12.62 41.74
CA TYR A 37 -21.91 12.89 42.16
C TYR A 37 -21.66 14.40 42.13
N TYR A 38 -21.17 14.96 43.23
CA TYR A 38 -20.68 16.34 43.29
C TYR A 38 -19.16 16.34 43.32
N PHE A 39 -18.54 17.09 42.41
CA PHE A 39 -17.10 17.34 42.40
C PHE A 39 -16.88 18.80 42.79
N ILE A 40 -16.20 19.04 43.91
CA ILE A 40 -15.73 20.36 44.29
C ILE A 40 -14.24 20.44 43.96
N ILE A 41 -13.91 21.23 42.94
CA ILE A 41 -12.53 21.59 42.62
C ILE A 41 -12.25 22.90 43.34
N LYS A 42 -11.49 22.85 44.44
CA LYS A 42 -10.97 24.07 45.06
C LYS A 42 -9.68 24.48 44.33
N ASN A 43 -9.61 25.76 43.95
CA ASN A 43 -8.49 26.45 43.29
C ASN A 43 -8.38 26.30 41.77
N ILE A 44 -9.41 26.76 41.04
CA ILE A 44 -9.23 27.20 39.66
C ILE A 44 -9.87 28.59 39.51
N ALA A 45 -9.04 29.62 39.37
CA ALA A 45 -9.48 30.95 38.97
C ALA A 45 -9.70 30.95 37.45
N LEU A 46 -10.96 31.05 37.00
CA LEU A 46 -11.29 31.19 35.57
C LEU A 46 -12.32 32.32 35.36
N ASN A 47 -12.08 33.08 34.30
CA ASN A 47 -12.79 34.30 33.90
C ASN A 47 -14.22 34.00 33.37
N THR A 48 -15.18 34.87 33.69
CA THR A 48 -16.65 34.69 33.52
C THR A 48 -17.11 34.42 32.09
N LYS A 49 -16.29 34.71 31.07
CA LYS A 49 -16.62 34.48 29.65
C LYS A 49 -16.58 33.00 29.23
N GLN A 50 -15.86 32.14 29.95
CA GLN A 50 -15.75 30.70 29.64
C GLN A 50 -16.91 29.87 30.22
N LEU A 51 -17.58 30.36 31.26
CA LEU A 51 -18.68 29.64 31.93
C LEU A 51 -19.97 29.62 31.08
N ASN A 52 -20.28 30.72 30.39
CA ASN A 52 -21.52 30.84 29.60
C ASN A 52 -21.55 29.92 28.37
N ASN A 53 -20.40 29.61 27.77
CA ASN A 53 -20.34 28.67 26.64
C ASN A 53 -20.52 27.20 27.06
N PHE A 54 -20.29 26.87 28.33
CA PHE A 54 -20.41 25.50 28.82
C PHE A 54 -21.88 25.13 29.11
N VAL A 55 -22.67 26.09 29.60
CA VAL A 55 -24.10 25.87 29.96
C VAL A 55 -25.01 25.82 28.73
N LEU A 56 -24.73 26.59 27.68
CA LEU A 56 -25.57 26.62 26.48
C LEU A 56 -25.47 25.33 25.64
N LYS A 57 -24.36 24.60 25.71
CA LYS A 57 -24.15 23.39 24.91
C LYS A 57 -24.90 22.16 25.47
N PHE A 58 -25.32 22.20 26.73
CA PHE A 58 -26.02 21.08 27.37
C PHE A 58 -27.55 21.11 27.13
N ASN A 59 -28.13 22.27 26.82
CA ASN A 59 -29.58 22.42 26.65
C ASN A 59 -30.11 22.15 25.23
N TRP A 60 -29.25 21.87 24.24
CA TRP A 60 -29.66 21.66 22.84
C TRP A 60 -29.66 20.19 22.39
N THR A 61 -29.67 19.24 23.32
CA THR A 61 -29.71 17.79 23.00
C THR A 61 -30.96 17.06 23.51
N LYS A 62 -32.02 17.78 23.88
CA LYS A 62 -33.24 17.15 24.43
C LYS A 62 -34.55 17.33 23.66
N GLN A 63 -34.56 17.94 22.47
CA GLN A 63 -35.78 18.00 21.66
C GLN A 63 -35.51 17.72 20.17
N TYR A 64 -36.30 16.79 19.63
CA TYR A 64 -36.49 16.37 18.24
C TYR A 64 -35.91 15.01 17.81
N ASN A 65 -36.51 13.95 18.39
CA ASN A 65 -36.83 12.71 17.69
C ASN A 65 -38.09 12.90 16.84
N LYS A 66 -37.93 13.10 15.52
CA LYS A 66 -38.84 12.78 14.39
C LYS A 66 -38.57 13.75 13.25
N MET A 67 -37.73 13.34 12.30
CA MET A 67 -37.89 13.66 10.87
C MET A 67 -36.86 12.88 10.05
N ASN A 68 -37.35 12.16 9.04
CA ASN A 68 -36.56 11.64 7.94
C ASN A 68 -35.81 12.79 7.25
N ILE A 69 -34.48 12.82 7.35
CA ILE A 69 -33.62 13.56 6.43
C ILE A 69 -32.38 12.70 6.14
N VAL A 70 -32.51 11.86 5.13
CA VAL A 70 -31.36 11.45 4.31
C VAL A 70 -30.92 12.71 3.56
N SER A 71 -29.78 13.32 3.92
CA SER A 71 -28.88 14.01 2.96
C SER A 71 -27.71 14.81 3.59
N ASP A 72 -27.77 15.25 4.84
CA ASP A 72 -26.93 16.42 5.25
C ASP A 72 -25.86 16.19 6.33
N LEU A 73 -25.48 14.94 6.67
CA LEU A 73 -24.47 14.65 7.71
C LEU A 73 -23.13 14.09 7.20
N LEU A 74 -22.75 14.39 5.95
CA LEU A 74 -21.39 14.18 5.45
C LEU A 74 -20.66 15.53 5.31
N ASN A 75 -20.19 16.06 6.44
CA ASN A 75 -19.25 17.19 6.55
C ASN A 75 -17.89 16.66 7.10
N PRO A 76 -16.74 17.30 6.83
CA PRO A 76 -15.57 16.65 6.24
C PRO A 76 -14.39 16.71 7.22
N ASP A 77 -14.58 16.24 8.45
CA ASP A 77 -13.56 16.31 9.51
C ASP A 77 -12.99 14.95 9.93
N ARG A 78 -13.13 13.90 9.10
CA ARG A 78 -12.43 12.62 9.32
C ARG A 78 -11.10 12.57 8.57
N VAL A 79 -10.21 13.50 8.89
CA VAL A 79 -8.76 13.31 8.72
C VAL A 79 -8.10 13.86 9.97
N LYS A 80 -8.26 13.16 11.10
CA LYS A 80 -7.40 13.39 12.27
C LYS A 80 -7.44 12.19 13.21
N TYR A 81 -6.22 11.74 13.53
CA TYR A 81 -5.80 10.79 14.56
C TYR A 81 -5.74 9.30 14.18
N TYR A 82 -4.63 8.96 13.52
CA TYR A 82 -3.98 7.66 13.72
C TYR A 82 -3.21 7.71 15.06
N TYR A 83 -3.80 7.14 16.10
CA TYR A 83 -3.04 6.57 17.22
C TYR A 83 -3.53 5.13 17.37
N LYS A 84 -2.60 4.18 17.29
CA LYS A 84 -2.84 2.80 17.72
C LYS A 84 -1.76 2.46 18.73
N GLU A 85 -2.17 2.52 19.99
CA GLU A 85 -1.58 1.73 21.07
C GLU A 85 -1.96 0.25 20.86
N ASP A 86 -1.02 -0.61 21.26
CA ASP A 86 -1.10 -2.03 21.59
C ASP A 86 -1.30 -3.10 20.49
N ASN A 87 -0.29 -3.98 20.38
CA ASN A 87 -0.25 -5.28 21.08
C ASN A 87 1.02 -6.05 20.66
N GLN A 88 1.98 -6.30 21.57
CA GLN A 88 2.10 -7.47 22.46
C GLN A 88 2.13 -8.84 21.75
N GLN A 89 3.15 -9.62 22.14
CA GLN A 89 3.51 -10.94 21.65
C GLN A 89 2.47 -12.00 22.09
N VAL A 90 2.19 -12.96 21.20
CA VAL A 90 1.55 -14.23 21.56
C VAL A 90 2.36 -15.37 20.97
N THR A 91 2.78 -16.28 21.84
CA THR A 91 3.48 -17.54 21.58
C THR A 91 2.55 -18.66 21.12
N ASN A 92 3.01 -19.39 20.09
CA ASN A 92 2.76 -20.77 19.63
C ASN A 92 1.50 -21.55 20.02
N MET A 93 0.91 -22.20 19.00
CA MET A 93 0.45 -23.59 19.10
C MET A 93 0.79 -24.34 17.80
N ASN A 94 1.74 -25.26 17.89
CA ASN A 94 2.01 -26.29 16.88
C ASN A 94 0.87 -27.33 16.93
N SER A 95 0.17 -27.53 15.81
CA SER A 95 -0.64 -28.73 15.61
C SER A 95 0.08 -29.64 14.61
N SER A 96 0.73 -30.66 15.17
CA SER A 96 1.24 -31.82 14.47
C SER A 96 0.06 -32.63 13.89
N ASN A 97 -0.02 -32.74 12.57
CA ASN A 97 -0.79 -33.80 11.92
C ASN A 97 0.17 -34.78 11.25
N THR A 98 0.66 -35.70 12.07
CA THR A 98 1.16 -37.01 11.65
C THR A 98 -0.04 -37.89 11.33
N HIS A 99 -0.34 -38.17 10.07
CA HIS A 99 -1.02 -39.39 9.65
C HIS A 99 -0.97 -39.48 8.13
N LEU A 100 -0.26 -40.49 7.61
CA LEU A 100 -0.65 -41.28 6.44
C LEU A 100 0.27 -42.50 6.32
N THR A 101 -0.10 -43.49 7.14
CA THR A 101 -0.17 -44.92 6.82
C THR A 101 0.76 -45.45 5.73
N SER A 102 1.74 -46.24 6.19
CA SER A 102 2.46 -47.23 5.39
C SER A 102 1.48 -48.24 4.77
N ASN A 103 1.19 -48.11 3.49
CA ASN A 103 0.53 -49.20 2.74
C ASN A 103 1.58 -50.29 2.41
N LYS A 104 1.93 -51.10 3.41
CA LYS A 104 2.42 -52.46 3.18
C LYS A 104 1.19 -53.30 2.78
N LYS A 105 0.97 -53.50 1.48
CA LYS A 105 0.13 -54.60 0.99
C LYS A 105 1.03 -55.66 0.37
N ASN A 106 1.09 -56.79 1.06
CA ASN A 106 1.76 -58.01 0.64
C ASN A 106 1.38 -58.36 -0.79
N LEU A 107 2.37 -58.53 -1.67
CA LEU A 107 2.16 -59.19 -2.96
C LEU A 107 2.09 -60.71 -2.71
N LEU A 108 0.87 -61.25 -2.73
CA LEU A 108 0.70 -62.65 -3.09
C LEU A 108 0.75 -62.72 -4.63
N VAL A 109 1.69 -63.51 -5.13
CA VAL A 109 1.90 -63.76 -6.56
C VAL A 109 1.24 -65.10 -6.87
N ASP A 110 0.04 -65.07 -7.44
CA ASP A 110 -0.60 -66.25 -8.02
C ASP A 110 -0.74 -66.09 -9.54
N THR A 111 -0.58 -67.21 -10.25
CA THR A 111 -0.33 -67.31 -11.70
C THR A 111 -1.59 -67.39 -12.57
N SER A 112 -2.76 -66.91 -12.13
CA SER A 112 -3.97 -66.95 -12.96
C SER A 112 -4.10 -65.72 -13.88
N GLU A 113 -4.34 -65.96 -15.18
CA GLU A 113 -4.48 -64.88 -16.18
C GLU A 113 -5.64 -63.91 -15.90
N THR A 114 -6.65 -64.35 -15.15
CA THR A 114 -7.82 -63.56 -14.75
C THR A 114 -7.50 -62.47 -13.72
N THR A 115 -6.48 -62.63 -12.87
CA THR A 115 -6.03 -61.57 -11.94
C THR A 115 -5.07 -60.58 -12.62
N ARG A 116 -4.32 -61.01 -13.64
CA ARG A 116 -3.43 -60.13 -14.44
C ARG A 116 -4.21 -59.03 -15.19
N THR A 117 -5.37 -59.36 -15.75
CA THR A 117 -6.25 -58.39 -16.43
C THR A 117 -6.89 -57.39 -15.45
N GLN A 118 -7.32 -57.84 -14.27
CA GLN A 118 -7.82 -56.95 -13.21
C GLN A 118 -6.74 -56.01 -12.67
N LYS A 119 -5.51 -56.50 -12.47
CA LYS A 119 -4.36 -55.68 -12.01
C LYS A 119 -4.01 -54.59 -13.03
N ASN A 120 -4.06 -54.91 -14.33
CA ASN A 120 -3.84 -53.94 -15.41
C ASN A 120 -4.96 -52.88 -15.46
N LYS A 121 -6.22 -53.28 -15.29
CA LYS A 121 -7.36 -52.34 -15.22
C LYS A 121 -7.28 -51.43 -13.99
N PHE A 122 -6.87 -51.97 -12.84
CA PHE A 122 -6.66 -51.19 -11.61
C PHE A 122 -5.53 -50.17 -11.77
N ASN A 123 -4.38 -50.58 -12.34
CA ASN A 123 -3.27 -49.66 -12.62
C ASN A 123 -3.66 -48.56 -13.61
N TYR A 124 -4.46 -48.88 -14.63
CA TYR A 124 -4.98 -47.89 -15.57
C TYR A 124 -5.92 -46.88 -14.89
N LEU A 125 -6.85 -47.35 -14.06
CA LEU A 125 -7.76 -46.49 -13.29
C LEU A 125 -6.99 -45.61 -12.28
N LEU A 126 -5.97 -46.16 -11.62
CA LEU A 126 -5.10 -45.42 -10.72
C LEU A 126 -4.31 -44.32 -11.46
N ASN A 127 -3.83 -44.61 -12.67
CA ASN A 127 -3.18 -43.62 -13.53
C ASN A 127 -4.13 -42.51 -13.97
N ILE A 128 -5.37 -42.83 -14.36
CA ILE A 128 -6.39 -41.82 -14.69
C ILE A 128 -6.70 -40.96 -13.45
N PHE A 129 -6.84 -41.58 -12.28
CA PHE A 129 -7.11 -40.85 -11.05
C PHE A 129 -5.96 -39.90 -10.69
N ASN A 130 -4.71 -40.37 -10.80
CA ASN A 130 -3.52 -39.55 -10.58
C ASN A 130 -3.41 -38.39 -11.59
N MET A 131 -3.72 -38.63 -12.87
CA MET A 131 -3.78 -37.59 -13.91
C MET A 131 -4.84 -36.53 -13.61
N LYS A 132 -6.06 -36.94 -13.20
CA LYS A 132 -7.12 -35.99 -12.80
C LYS A 132 -6.71 -35.14 -11.61
N LYS A 133 -6.09 -35.75 -10.59
CA LYS A 133 -5.57 -35.04 -9.41
C LYS A 133 -4.47 -34.03 -9.78
N MET A 134 -3.54 -34.41 -10.66
CA MET A 134 -2.51 -33.51 -11.17
C MET A 134 -3.10 -32.33 -11.96
N ASN A 135 -4.07 -32.58 -12.85
CA ASN A 135 -4.75 -31.51 -13.59
C ASN A 135 -5.49 -30.53 -12.66
N GLN A 136 -6.09 -31.00 -11.58
CA GLN A 136 -6.70 -30.13 -10.56
C GLN A 136 -5.65 -29.29 -9.81
N ILE A 137 -4.45 -29.83 -9.55
CA ILE A 137 -3.36 -29.08 -8.90
C ILE A 137 -2.81 -28.01 -9.85
N ILE A 138 -2.60 -28.35 -11.13
CA ILE A 138 -2.10 -27.42 -12.15
C ILE A 138 -3.10 -26.27 -12.35
N THR A 139 -4.39 -26.57 -12.47
CA THR A 139 -5.43 -25.53 -12.63
C THR A 139 -5.53 -24.63 -11.40
N LYS A 140 -5.48 -25.19 -10.18
CA LYS A 140 -5.41 -24.39 -8.94
C LYS A 140 -4.17 -23.51 -8.88
N ARG A 141 -3.00 -24.02 -9.29
CA ARG A 141 -1.75 -23.24 -9.38
C ARG A 141 -1.88 -22.11 -10.40
N HIS A 142 -2.35 -22.39 -11.61
CA HIS A 142 -2.56 -21.36 -12.64
C HIS A 142 -3.54 -20.28 -12.18
N TYR A 143 -4.65 -20.66 -11.56
CA TYR A 143 -5.60 -19.71 -10.99
C TYR A 143 -4.97 -18.85 -9.88
N SER A 144 -4.17 -19.45 -9.00
CA SER A 144 -3.44 -18.72 -7.95
C SER A 144 -2.44 -17.73 -8.53
N ILE A 145 -1.66 -18.13 -9.54
CA ILE A 145 -0.68 -17.27 -10.21
C ILE A 145 -1.38 -16.11 -10.94
N TYR A 146 -2.50 -16.39 -11.61
CA TYR A 146 -3.30 -15.37 -12.29
C TYR A 146 -3.94 -14.40 -11.29
N LYS A 147 -4.45 -14.90 -10.16
CA LYS A 147 -5.01 -14.07 -9.10
C LYS A 147 -3.95 -13.16 -8.50
N ASP A 148 -2.78 -13.71 -8.20
CA ASP A 148 -1.63 -12.96 -7.67
C ASP A 148 -1.14 -11.88 -8.65
N SER A 149 -1.01 -12.22 -9.94
CA SER A 149 -0.58 -11.25 -10.97
C SER A 149 -1.59 -10.11 -11.15
N ASN A 150 -2.89 -10.40 -11.07
CA ASN A 150 -3.94 -9.39 -11.09
C ASN A 150 -3.92 -8.48 -9.87
N ILE A 151 -3.71 -9.04 -8.68
CA ILE A 151 -3.58 -8.26 -7.44
C ILE A 151 -2.40 -7.32 -7.53
N ARG A 152 -1.21 -7.81 -7.94
CA ARG A 152 -0.02 -6.97 -8.11
C ARG A 152 -0.22 -5.90 -9.17
N PHE A 153 -0.86 -6.21 -10.28
CA PHE A 153 -1.18 -5.20 -11.30
C PHE A 153 -2.08 -4.09 -10.72
N ASN A 154 -3.10 -4.44 -9.95
CA ASN A 154 -4.02 -3.47 -9.36
C ASN A 154 -3.33 -2.59 -8.29
N GLN A 155 -2.48 -3.19 -7.46
CA GLN A 155 -1.63 -2.47 -6.49
C GLN A 155 -0.71 -1.50 -7.21
N TRP A 156 0.02 -1.97 -8.22
CA TRP A 156 0.89 -1.15 -9.06
C TRP A 156 0.10 0.01 -9.72
N LEU A 157 -1.08 -0.26 -10.28
CA LEU A 157 -1.89 0.78 -10.91
C LEU A 157 -2.33 1.86 -9.91
N ALA A 158 -2.69 1.47 -8.68
CA ALA A 158 -3.02 2.41 -7.63
C ALA A 158 -1.83 3.34 -7.31
N GLY A 159 -0.60 2.80 -7.27
CA GLY A 159 0.62 3.59 -7.10
C GLY A 159 0.87 4.56 -8.25
N LEU A 160 0.69 4.11 -9.49
CA LEU A 160 0.83 4.97 -10.66
C LEU A 160 -0.18 6.12 -10.65
N ILE A 161 -1.43 5.84 -10.24
CA ILE A 161 -2.47 6.87 -10.10
C ILE A 161 -2.10 7.86 -8.98
N ASP A 162 -1.50 7.38 -7.90
CA ASP A 162 -1.09 8.22 -6.78
C ASP A 162 -0.05 9.29 -7.16
N GLY A 163 0.88 8.95 -8.07
CA GLY A 163 1.83 9.92 -8.64
C GLY A 163 1.23 10.72 -9.80
N ASP A 164 1.10 10.08 -10.97
CA ASP A 164 0.81 10.73 -12.26
C ASP A 164 -0.69 10.77 -12.64
N GLY A 165 -1.53 10.12 -11.86
CA GLY A 165 -2.97 10.05 -12.10
C GLY A 165 -3.78 11.08 -11.35
N TYR A 166 -5.07 11.15 -11.66
CA TYR A 166 -6.06 11.81 -10.80
C TYR A 166 -7.47 11.33 -11.10
N PHE A 167 -8.34 11.46 -10.09
CA PHE A 167 -9.78 11.28 -10.26
C PHE A 167 -10.47 12.63 -10.36
N CYS A 168 -11.48 12.71 -11.22
CA CYS A 168 -12.29 13.90 -11.42
C CYS A 168 -13.76 13.53 -11.47
N ILE A 169 -14.61 14.44 -11.00
CA ILE A 169 -16.06 14.39 -11.16
C ILE A 169 -16.45 15.64 -11.96
N THR A 170 -17.04 15.42 -13.12
CA THR A 170 -17.55 16.52 -13.96
C THR A 170 -18.76 17.20 -13.33
N LYS A 171 -19.13 18.39 -13.80
CA LYS A 171 -20.35 19.10 -13.35
C LYS A 171 -21.61 18.24 -13.50
N ASN A 172 -21.66 17.40 -14.53
CA ASN A 172 -22.77 16.49 -14.81
C ASN A 172 -22.67 15.17 -14.01
N LYS A 173 -21.89 15.14 -12.93
CA LYS A 173 -21.70 13.98 -12.03
C LYS A 173 -21.17 12.71 -12.71
N TYR A 174 -20.39 12.85 -13.78
CA TYR A 174 -19.62 11.73 -14.34
C TYR A 174 -18.23 11.66 -13.72
N ALA A 175 -17.87 10.49 -13.20
CA ALA A 175 -16.52 10.20 -12.74
C ALA A 175 -15.55 9.93 -13.91
N SER A 176 -14.30 10.30 -13.75
CA SER A 176 -13.24 9.98 -14.70
C SER A 176 -11.91 9.76 -14.01
N CYS A 177 -11.06 8.91 -14.60
CA CYS A 177 -9.66 8.76 -14.23
C CYS A 177 -8.78 9.19 -15.41
N GLU A 178 -7.75 9.98 -15.13
CA GLU A 178 -6.73 10.35 -16.12
C GLU A 178 -5.34 10.05 -15.57
N ILE A 179 -4.45 9.56 -16.42
CA ILE A 179 -3.03 9.32 -16.13
C ILE A 179 -2.23 9.89 -17.28
N THR A 180 -1.24 10.74 -17.00
CA THR A 180 -0.37 11.34 -18.02
C THR A 180 1.07 10.97 -17.76
N VAL A 181 1.74 10.37 -18.75
CA VAL A 181 3.12 9.91 -18.64
C VAL A 181 3.93 10.34 -19.87
N GLU A 182 5.24 10.13 -19.85
CA GLU A 182 6.10 10.37 -21.00
C GLU A 182 5.75 9.45 -22.18
N LEU A 183 6.04 9.90 -23.42
CA LEU A 183 5.73 9.15 -24.64
C LEU A 183 6.31 7.72 -24.66
N LYS A 184 7.52 7.55 -24.11
CA LYS A 184 8.23 6.26 -24.03
C LYS A 184 7.48 5.20 -23.20
N ASP A 185 6.55 5.63 -22.36
CA ASP A 185 5.75 4.78 -21.48
C ASP A 185 4.35 4.47 -22.05
N GLU A 186 4.12 4.68 -23.35
CA GLU A 186 2.83 4.35 -24.00
C GLU A 186 2.39 2.90 -23.72
N LYS A 187 3.32 1.93 -23.83
CA LYS A 187 3.02 0.51 -23.61
C LYS A 187 2.41 0.27 -22.22
N MET A 188 2.84 1.03 -21.22
CA MET A 188 2.32 0.97 -19.86
C MET A 188 0.86 1.42 -19.81
N LEU A 189 0.50 2.50 -20.51
CA LEU A 189 -0.89 2.96 -20.61
C LEU A 189 -1.78 2.00 -21.42
N ARG A 190 -1.25 1.36 -22.46
CA ARG A 190 -2.00 0.37 -23.25
C ARG A 190 -2.42 -0.82 -22.39
N GLN A 191 -1.57 -1.32 -21.49
CA GLN A 191 -1.95 -2.37 -20.55
C GLN A 191 -3.14 -1.99 -19.64
N ILE A 192 -3.21 -0.71 -19.24
CA ILE A 192 -4.34 -0.19 -18.45
C ILE A 192 -5.60 -0.10 -19.33
N GLN A 193 -5.44 0.38 -20.57
CA GLN A 193 -6.52 0.47 -21.55
C GLN A 193 -7.12 -0.91 -21.86
N ASP A 194 -6.29 -1.93 -22.07
CA ASP A 194 -6.76 -3.28 -22.38
C ASP A 194 -7.59 -3.87 -21.23
N LYS A 195 -7.29 -3.50 -19.98
CA LYS A 195 -7.96 -4.02 -18.79
C LYS A 195 -9.27 -3.29 -18.45
N PHE A 196 -9.31 -1.97 -18.63
CA PHE A 196 -10.43 -1.13 -18.16
C PHE A 196 -11.17 -0.39 -19.28
N GLY A 197 -10.68 -0.44 -20.51
CA GLY A 197 -11.14 0.38 -21.62
C GLY A 197 -10.59 1.80 -21.55
N GLY A 198 -11.29 2.75 -22.19
CA GLY A 198 -10.89 4.15 -22.26
C GLY A 198 -10.04 4.48 -23.49
N SER A 199 -9.36 5.63 -23.45
CA SER A 199 -8.59 6.13 -24.59
C SER A 199 -7.18 6.57 -24.19
N VAL A 200 -6.22 6.27 -25.06
CA VAL A 200 -4.83 6.74 -24.95
C VAL A 200 -4.58 7.69 -26.12
N LYS A 201 -4.23 8.95 -25.82
CA LYS A 201 -4.03 10.02 -26.81
C LYS A 201 -2.83 10.89 -26.47
N LEU A 202 -2.16 11.42 -27.49
CA LEU A 202 -1.10 12.42 -27.34
C LEU A 202 -1.62 13.70 -26.67
N ARG A 203 -0.74 14.37 -25.91
CA ARG A 203 -0.99 15.72 -25.40
C ARG A 203 -0.35 16.73 -26.35
N SER A 204 -1.15 17.69 -26.84
CA SER A 204 -0.65 18.73 -27.75
C SER A 204 0.43 19.57 -27.06
N GLY A 205 1.51 19.87 -27.79
CA GLY A 205 2.60 20.75 -27.36
C GLY A 205 3.59 20.15 -26.35
N VAL A 206 3.46 18.88 -25.95
CA VAL A 206 4.38 18.22 -25.01
C VAL A 206 4.69 16.77 -25.41
N LYS A 207 5.86 16.25 -25.04
CA LYS A 207 6.25 14.84 -25.26
C LYS A 207 5.59 13.88 -24.26
N ALA A 208 4.28 14.00 -24.10
CA ALA A 208 3.51 13.24 -23.14
C ALA A 208 2.28 12.59 -23.78
N ILE A 209 1.87 11.46 -23.22
CA ILE A 209 0.71 10.69 -23.63
C ILE A 209 -0.22 10.53 -22.44
N ARG A 210 -1.53 10.52 -22.71
CA ARG A 210 -2.55 10.51 -21.68
C ARG A 210 -3.55 9.39 -21.88
N TYR A 211 -3.75 8.62 -20.82
CA TYR A 211 -4.87 7.73 -20.64
C TYR A 211 -6.05 8.48 -20.00
N ARG A 212 -7.25 8.23 -20.51
CA ARG A 212 -8.50 8.80 -19.99
C ARG A 212 -9.61 7.76 -20.01
N LEU A 213 -10.19 7.52 -18.84
CA LEU A 213 -11.33 6.63 -18.62
C LEU A 213 -12.53 7.44 -18.13
N LYS A 214 -13.68 7.29 -18.80
CA LYS A 214 -14.92 8.04 -18.51
C LYS A 214 -16.18 7.18 -18.52
N ASN A 215 -16.14 6.00 -19.14
CA ASN A 215 -17.32 5.14 -19.20
C ASN A 215 -17.59 4.56 -17.80
N LYS A 216 -18.87 4.52 -17.41
CA LYS A 216 -19.30 4.13 -16.06
C LYS A 216 -18.84 2.72 -15.70
N GLU A 217 -18.99 1.76 -16.60
CA GLU A 217 -18.58 0.37 -16.37
C GLU A 217 -17.08 0.24 -16.12
N GLY A 218 -16.26 0.87 -16.96
CA GLY A 218 -14.80 0.88 -16.80
C GLY A 218 -14.38 1.55 -15.49
N MET A 219 -15.03 2.66 -15.13
CA MET A 219 -14.80 3.32 -13.85
C MET A 219 -15.15 2.42 -12.66
N ILE A 220 -16.28 1.73 -12.66
CA ILE A 220 -16.64 0.79 -11.59
C ILE A 220 -15.60 -0.33 -11.48
N LYS A 221 -15.15 -0.90 -12.61
CA LYS A 221 -14.09 -1.92 -12.63
C LYS A 221 -12.77 -1.38 -12.06
N LEU A 222 -12.35 -0.19 -12.49
CA LEU A 222 -11.12 0.46 -12.03
C LEU A 222 -11.17 0.75 -10.53
N ILE A 223 -12.26 1.37 -10.05
CA ILE A 223 -12.40 1.78 -8.65
C ILE A 223 -12.38 0.55 -7.75
N ASN A 224 -13.11 -0.53 -8.09
CA ASN A 224 -13.04 -1.78 -7.34
C ASN A 224 -11.64 -2.42 -7.36
N ALA A 225 -10.91 -2.30 -8.47
CA ALA A 225 -9.57 -2.84 -8.59
C ALA A 225 -8.56 -2.15 -7.67
N VAL A 226 -8.61 -0.81 -7.57
CA VAL A 226 -7.63 -0.01 -6.79
C VAL A 226 -8.07 0.30 -5.36
N ASN A 227 -9.32 -0.03 -5.00
CA ASN A 227 -9.87 0.23 -3.67
C ASN A 227 -9.04 -0.46 -2.58
N GLY A 228 -8.72 0.26 -1.51
CA GLY A 228 -7.80 -0.19 -0.47
C GLY A 228 -6.31 -0.13 -0.85
N ASN A 229 -5.93 0.48 -1.97
CA ASN A 229 -4.52 0.69 -2.33
C ASN A 229 -4.14 2.15 -2.59
N ILE A 230 -5.09 3.00 -3.02
CA ILE A 230 -4.90 4.45 -3.14
C ILE A 230 -4.56 5.01 -1.76
N ARG A 231 -3.47 5.77 -1.65
CA ARG A 231 -2.99 6.27 -0.35
C ARG A 231 -2.48 7.70 -0.38
N ASN A 232 -2.09 8.23 -1.54
CA ASN A 232 -1.60 9.61 -1.59
C ASN A 232 -2.69 10.56 -1.07
N SER A 233 -2.33 11.43 -0.14
CA SER A 233 -3.27 12.27 0.59
C SER A 233 -4.23 13.06 -0.32
N LYS A 234 -3.73 13.58 -1.45
CA LYS A 234 -4.55 14.29 -2.44
C LYS A 234 -5.46 13.34 -3.22
N ARG A 235 -4.94 12.18 -3.65
CA ARG A 235 -5.72 11.22 -4.45
C ARG A 235 -6.77 10.51 -3.63
N LEU A 236 -6.51 10.24 -2.36
CA LEU A 236 -7.44 9.59 -1.44
C LEU A 236 -8.74 10.38 -1.32
N VAL A 237 -8.64 11.72 -1.20
CA VAL A 237 -9.81 12.62 -1.19
C VAL A 237 -10.58 12.55 -2.51
N GLN A 238 -9.88 12.55 -3.65
CA GLN A 238 -10.52 12.45 -4.97
C GLN A 238 -11.20 11.09 -5.15
N PHE A 239 -10.55 10.02 -4.71
CA PHE A 239 -11.03 8.64 -4.80
C PHE A 239 -12.27 8.42 -3.94
N ASN A 240 -12.28 8.92 -2.70
CA ASN A 240 -13.44 8.82 -1.81
C ASN A 240 -14.69 9.48 -2.43
N LYS A 241 -14.54 10.66 -3.03
CA LYS A 241 -15.64 11.33 -3.76
C LYS A 241 -16.20 10.48 -4.90
N VAL A 242 -15.34 9.78 -5.63
CA VAL A 242 -15.76 8.88 -6.70
C VAL A 242 -16.44 7.63 -6.14
N CYS A 243 -15.96 7.08 -5.02
CA CYS A 243 -16.61 5.95 -4.34
C CYS A 243 -18.05 6.29 -3.94
N ILE A 244 -18.27 7.46 -3.32
CA ILE A 244 -19.60 7.96 -2.95
C ILE A 244 -20.49 8.08 -4.20
N LEU A 245 -19.99 8.71 -5.26
CA LEU A 245 -20.74 8.90 -6.51
C LEU A 245 -21.15 7.57 -7.17
N LEU A 246 -20.30 6.55 -7.08
CA LEU A 246 -20.54 5.23 -7.68
C LEU A 246 -21.24 4.25 -6.72
N ASN A 247 -21.55 4.67 -5.49
CA ASN A 247 -22.09 3.82 -4.43
C ASN A 247 -21.21 2.58 -4.16
N ILE A 248 -19.90 2.79 -4.04
CA ILE A 248 -18.91 1.77 -3.72
C ILE A 248 -18.37 2.05 -2.31
N ASP A 249 -18.37 1.04 -1.45
CA ASP A 249 -17.81 1.16 -0.11
C ASP A 249 -16.31 1.44 -0.17
N PHE A 250 -15.90 2.58 0.39
CA PHE A 250 -14.51 2.96 0.47
C PHE A 250 -13.74 2.03 1.44
N LYS A 251 -12.55 1.60 1.02
CA LYS A 251 -11.63 0.82 1.85
C LYS A 251 -10.37 1.62 2.12
N GLU A 252 -10.01 1.68 3.40
CA GLU A 252 -8.73 2.26 3.83
C GLU A 252 -7.54 1.54 3.18
N PRO A 253 -6.45 2.25 2.90
CA PRO A 253 -5.28 1.66 2.26
C PRO A 253 -4.64 0.59 3.14
N ILE A 254 -4.34 -0.56 2.54
CA ILE A 254 -3.59 -1.63 3.20
C ILE A 254 -2.15 -1.17 3.49
N LYS A 255 -1.60 -1.64 4.63
CA LYS A 255 -0.23 -1.35 5.02
C LYS A 255 0.75 -1.74 3.91
N LEU A 256 1.72 -0.86 3.62
CA LEU A 256 2.75 -1.14 2.63
C LEU A 256 3.74 -2.19 3.16
N THR A 257 4.10 -3.13 2.30
CA THR A 257 5.12 -4.14 2.57
C THR A 257 5.98 -4.34 1.32
N LYS A 258 7.07 -5.11 1.45
CA LYS A 258 7.94 -5.48 0.30
C LYS A 258 7.25 -6.41 -0.71
N ASP A 259 6.11 -7.00 -0.36
CA ASP A 259 5.34 -7.89 -1.26
C ASP A 259 4.21 -7.15 -2.00
N ASN A 260 4.02 -5.86 -1.70
CA ASN A 260 2.99 -5.02 -2.30
C ASN A 260 3.57 -4.22 -3.47
N ALA A 261 2.95 -4.31 -4.65
CA ALA A 261 3.45 -3.66 -5.86
C ALA A 261 3.14 -2.15 -5.97
N TRP A 262 2.39 -1.57 -5.03
CA TRP A 262 2.00 -0.16 -5.03
C TRP A 262 3.19 0.76 -5.16
N PHE A 263 4.28 0.51 -4.41
CA PHE A 263 5.43 1.40 -4.44
C PHE A 263 6.09 1.42 -5.81
N MET A 264 6.03 0.31 -6.56
CA MET A 264 6.63 0.28 -7.89
C MET A 264 5.83 1.14 -8.88
N GLY A 265 4.50 1.16 -8.74
CA GLY A 265 3.66 2.06 -9.52
C GLY A 265 3.93 3.53 -9.20
N PHE A 266 4.08 3.86 -7.92
CA PHE A 266 4.42 5.21 -7.51
C PHE A 266 5.82 5.62 -7.99
N PHE A 267 6.78 4.68 -7.94
CA PHE A 267 8.12 4.87 -8.49
C PHE A 267 8.12 5.05 -10.02
N ASP A 268 7.25 4.34 -10.74
CA ASP A 268 7.09 4.52 -12.18
C ASP A 268 6.61 5.93 -12.53
N ALA A 269 5.83 6.59 -11.66
CA ALA A 269 5.45 8.00 -11.79
C ALA A 269 6.57 8.97 -11.34
N ASP A 270 6.87 8.99 -10.04
CA ASP A 270 7.70 10.04 -9.40
C ASP A 270 9.10 9.56 -8.98
N GLY A 271 9.42 8.29 -9.24
CA GLY A 271 10.72 7.71 -8.92
C GLY A 271 11.84 8.19 -9.83
N THR A 272 13.03 8.26 -9.24
CA THR A 272 14.27 8.60 -9.92
C THR A 272 15.33 7.56 -9.61
N ILE A 273 16.02 7.08 -10.65
CA ILE A 273 17.23 6.26 -10.54
C ILE A 273 18.29 6.84 -11.47
N ASN A 274 19.41 7.26 -10.89
CA ASN A 274 20.57 7.81 -11.60
C ASN A 274 21.83 7.48 -10.81
N TYR A 275 22.99 7.46 -11.46
CA TYR A 275 24.26 7.55 -10.75
C TYR A 275 25.02 8.80 -11.19
N SER A 276 25.80 9.35 -10.27
CA SER A 276 26.72 10.46 -10.56
C SER A 276 28.10 9.90 -10.83
N ASP A 277 28.70 10.31 -11.95
CA ASP A 277 30.12 10.06 -12.29
C ASP A 277 30.92 11.37 -12.33
N LYS A 278 30.39 12.46 -11.73
CA LYS A 278 30.95 13.82 -11.86
C LYS A 278 32.42 13.95 -11.48
N LEU A 279 32.88 13.12 -10.54
CA LEU A 279 34.26 13.16 -10.08
C LEU A 279 35.15 12.13 -10.78
N LYS A 280 34.61 11.21 -11.60
CA LYS A 280 35.30 10.01 -12.15
C LYS A 280 36.05 9.12 -11.14
N ILE A 281 36.08 9.51 -9.86
CA ILE A 281 36.81 8.84 -8.79
C ILE A 281 35.96 7.75 -8.13
N ARG A 282 34.64 7.94 -8.06
CA ARG A 282 33.72 7.00 -7.41
C ARG A 282 32.27 7.22 -7.88
N PRO A 283 31.78 6.45 -8.87
CA PRO A 283 30.39 6.49 -9.28
C PRO A 283 29.45 6.23 -8.09
N GLN A 284 28.44 7.08 -7.92
CA GLN A 284 27.47 6.93 -6.83
C GLN A 284 26.06 6.77 -7.38
N LEU A 285 25.51 5.56 -7.26
CA LEU A 285 24.11 5.27 -7.57
C LEU A 285 23.19 5.87 -6.51
N THR A 286 22.10 6.49 -6.94
CA THR A 286 21.05 7.05 -6.09
C THR A 286 19.69 6.67 -6.64
N ILE A 287 18.86 6.11 -5.78
CA ILE A 287 17.43 5.90 -6.04
C ILE A 287 16.67 6.80 -5.08
N SER A 288 15.71 7.57 -5.59
CA SER A 288 14.95 8.51 -4.77
C SER A 288 13.54 8.73 -5.27
N VAL A 289 12.69 9.17 -4.36
CA VAL A 289 11.31 9.60 -4.62
C VAL A 289 11.08 10.90 -3.88
N THR A 290 10.36 11.84 -4.50
CA THR A 290 10.06 13.15 -3.92
C THR A 290 8.56 13.33 -3.82
N ASN A 291 8.06 13.84 -2.69
CA ASN A 291 6.66 14.23 -2.55
C ASN A 291 6.55 15.50 -1.68
N LYS A 292 5.44 16.22 -1.77
CA LYS A 292 5.22 17.46 -1.05
C LYS A 292 5.07 17.27 0.45
N TYR A 293 4.47 16.17 0.89
CA TYR A 293 4.14 15.94 2.29
C TYR A 293 4.92 14.76 2.88
N LEU A 294 5.36 14.90 4.14
CA LEU A 294 6.14 13.88 4.84
C LEU A 294 5.36 12.58 5.01
N HIS A 295 4.09 12.67 5.40
CA HIS A 295 3.22 11.51 5.59
C HIS A 295 3.00 10.73 4.29
N ASP A 296 3.25 11.33 3.12
CA ASP A 296 3.16 10.63 1.83
C ASP A 296 4.46 9.87 1.46
N VAL A 297 5.51 9.96 2.31
CA VAL A 297 6.88 9.46 2.04
C VAL A 297 7.43 8.63 3.20
N GLU A 298 7.02 8.91 4.44
CA GLU A 298 7.63 8.34 5.66
C GLU A 298 7.65 6.81 5.69
N TYR A 299 6.61 6.17 5.17
CA TYR A 299 6.50 4.72 5.10
C TYR A 299 7.54 4.05 4.18
N TYR A 300 8.19 4.79 3.27
CA TYR A 300 9.27 4.22 2.45
C TYR A 300 10.48 3.85 3.28
N ARG A 301 10.73 4.60 4.36
CA ARG A 301 11.83 4.30 5.28
C ARG A 301 11.63 2.97 6.00
N GLU A 302 10.40 2.67 6.41
CA GLU A 302 10.09 1.40 7.07
C GLU A 302 10.19 0.21 6.10
N VAL A 303 9.73 0.39 4.86
CA VAL A 303 9.66 -0.69 3.88
C VAL A 303 11.01 -0.96 3.22
N PHE A 304 11.77 0.09 2.88
CA PHE A 304 12.98 0.00 2.06
C PHE A 304 14.24 0.54 2.75
N GLY A 305 14.14 1.04 3.99
CA GLY A 305 15.23 1.74 4.66
C GLY A 305 15.49 3.11 4.03
N GLY A 306 16.73 3.60 4.14
CA GLY A 306 17.13 4.88 3.55
C GLY A 306 16.79 6.09 4.40
N ASN A 307 17.04 7.26 3.84
CA ASN A 307 16.91 8.54 4.54
C ASN A 307 15.86 9.41 3.88
N ILE A 308 15.17 10.21 4.70
CA ILE A 308 14.25 11.24 4.26
C ILE A 308 14.83 12.58 4.67
N TYR A 309 14.90 13.51 3.72
CA TYR A 309 15.33 14.88 3.97
C TYR A 309 14.32 15.86 3.38
N PHE A 310 14.26 17.04 4.01
CA PHE A 310 13.46 18.16 3.53
C PHE A 310 14.31 19.01 2.58
N ASP A 311 13.91 19.04 1.31
CA ASP A 311 14.46 19.93 0.30
C ASP A 311 13.70 21.26 0.35
N LYS A 312 14.38 22.32 0.78
CA LYS A 312 13.82 23.68 0.87
C LYS A 312 13.57 24.31 -0.51
N ALA A 313 14.12 23.76 -1.59
CA ALA A 313 13.92 24.30 -2.92
C ALA A 313 12.44 24.19 -3.35
N LYS A 314 11.96 25.18 -4.11
CA LYS A 314 10.62 25.20 -4.72
C LYS A 314 9.44 25.00 -3.74
N ASN A 315 9.42 25.71 -2.62
CA ASN A 315 8.35 25.66 -1.60
C ASN A 315 8.29 24.37 -0.76
N GLY A 316 9.41 23.65 -0.64
CA GLY A 316 9.54 22.56 0.32
C GLY A 316 8.99 21.22 -0.16
N TYR A 317 9.86 20.22 -0.29
CA TYR A 317 9.49 18.84 -0.60
C TYR A 317 10.25 17.87 0.31
N PHE A 318 9.67 16.70 0.56
CA PHE A 318 10.34 15.59 1.23
C PHE A 318 10.88 14.64 0.18
N LYS A 319 12.16 14.30 0.30
CA LYS A 319 12.83 13.36 -0.59
C LYS A 319 13.31 12.16 0.20
N TRP A 320 12.77 11.00 -0.13
CA TRP A 320 13.31 9.72 0.29
C TRP A 320 14.42 9.31 -0.67
N SER A 321 15.52 8.78 -0.14
CA SER A 321 16.63 8.30 -0.95
C SER A 321 17.38 7.13 -0.31
N ILE A 322 17.88 6.27 -1.19
CA ILE A 322 18.87 5.24 -0.88
C ILE A 322 20.11 5.45 -1.77
N ASN A 323 21.29 5.22 -1.18
CA ASN A 323 22.58 5.55 -1.78
C ASN A 323 23.67 4.50 -1.47
N ASN A 324 23.30 3.34 -0.93
CA ASN A 324 24.23 2.27 -0.56
C ASN A 324 23.85 0.95 -1.25
N LYS A 325 24.84 0.07 -1.39
CA LYS A 325 24.73 -1.20 -2.14
C LYS A 325 23.70 -2.15 -1.55
N GLU A 326 23.63 -2.25 -0.23
CA GLU A 326 22.69 -3.15 0.46
C GLU A 326 21.24 -2.76 0.17
N LEU A 327 20.89 -1.48 0.33
CA LEU A 327 19.54 -0.99 0.06
C LEU A 327 19.20 -1.06 -1.42
N HIS A 328 20.16 -0.83 -2.33
CA HIS A 328 19.94 -1.03 -3.76
C HIS A 328 19.67 -2.50 -4.10
N ASN A 329 20.34 -3.46 -3.45
CA ASN A 329 20.08 -4.89 -3.64
C ASN A 329 18.68 -5.29 -3.12
N ILE A 330 18.25 -4.73 -1.99
CA ILE A 330 16.87 -4.89 -1.48
C ILE A 330 15.88 -4.36 -2.52
N PHE A 331 16.11 -3.16 -3.04
CA PHE A 331 15.24 -2.53 -4.03
C PHE A 331 15.22 -3.28 -5.38
N TYR A 332 16.37 -3.81 -5.79
CA TYR A 332 16.51 -4.64 -6.96
C TYR A 332 15.74 -5.96 -6.82
N THR A 333 15.81 -6.60 -5.66
CA THR A 333 15.03 -7.80 -5.34
C THR A 333 13.53 -7.50 -5.34
N TYR A 334 13.13 -6.36 -4.78
CA TYR A 334 11.76 -5.87 -4.87
C TYR A 334 11.31 -5.65 -6.33
N ASN A 335 12.15 -5.10 -7.19
CA ASN A 335 11.84 -4.96 -8.62
C ASN A 335 11.73 -6.33 -9.34
N LYS A 336 12.40 -7.38 -8.87
CA LYS A 336 12.19 -8.73 -9.43
C LYS A 336 10.82 -9.29 -9.09
N SER A 337 10.32 -9.06 -7.87
CA SER A 337 9.00 -9.56 -7.44
C SER A 337 7.85 -8.67 -7.91
N CYS A 338 8.06 -7.35 -7.91
CA CYS A 338 7.12 -6.31 -8.32
C CYS A 338 7.75 -5.46 -9.43
N PRO A 339 7.78 -5.95 -10.69
CA PRO A 339 8.53 -5.29 -11.77
C PRO A 339 7.93 -3.96 -12.19
N SER A 340 8.82 -2.97 -12.34
CA SER A 340 8.53 -1.70 -13.01
C SER A 340 7.96 -1.95 -14.40
N LYS A 341 6.97 -1.13 -14.77
CA LYS A 341 6.34 -1.15 -16.09
C LYS A 341 6.68 0.09 -16.91
N SER A 342 7.33 1.07 -16.31
CA SER A 342 7.89 2.23 -17.03
C SER A 342 9.27 1.91 -17.60
N ASN A 343 9.74 2.81 -18.44
CA ASN A 343 11.07 2.79 -18.99
C ASN A 343 12.17 2.94 -17.91
N LYS A 344 11.85 3.48 -16.72
CA LYS A 344 12.77 3.52 -15.55
C LYS A 344 13.18 2.12 -15.11
N GLY A 345 12.30 1.13 -15.29
CA GLY A 345 12.57 -0.28 -14.98
C GLY A 345 13.80 -0.84 -15.68
N LYS A 346 14.12 -0.34 -16.88
CA LYS A 346 15.32 -0.75 -17.61
C LYS A 346 16.61 -0.46 -16.83
N ARG A 347 16.68 0.67 -16.12
CA ARG A 347 17.82 1.03 -15.25
C ARG A 347 17.82 0.23 -13.96
N LEU A 348 16.65 -0.11 -13.41
CA LEU A 348 16.56 -0.99 -12.24
C LEU A 348 17.19 -2.37 -12.52
N PHE A 349 16.97 -2.93 -13.71
CA PHE A 349 17.62 -4.20 -14.09
C PHE A 349 19.14 -4.10 -14.31
N LEU A 350 19.71 -2.89 -14.34
CA LEU A 350 21.15 -2.67 -14.48
C LEU A 350 21.89 -2.51 -13.15
N ILE A 351 21.20 -2.53 -12.00
CA ILE A 351 21.81 -2.36 -10.67
C ILE A 351 22.90 -3.43 -10.41
N ASP A 352 22.61 -4.71 -10.66
CA ASP A 352 23.59 -5.78 -10.49
C ASP A 352 24.83 -5.56 -11.36
N LYS A 353 24.62 -5.18 -12.63
CA LYS A 353 25.73 -4.92 -13.57
C LYS A 353 26.54 -3.69 -13.17
N PHE A 354 25.89 -2.66 -12.65
CA PHE A 354 26.55 -1.48 -12.10
C PHE A 354 27.52 -1.91 -10.99
N TYR A 355 27.04 -2.69 -10.01
CA TYR A 355 27.87 -3.12 -8.89
C TYR A 355 28.98 -4.10 -9.29
N TYR A 356 28.71 -5.01 -10.22
CA TYR A 356 29.74 -5.89 -10.78
C TYR A 356 30.91 -5.10 -11.39
N LEU A 357 30.62 -4.12 -12.24
CA LEU A 357 31.66 -3.28 -12.86
C LEU A 357 32.31 -2.32 -11.85
N TYR A 358 31.54 -1.88 -10.85
CA TYR A 358 32.04 -1.04 -9.78
C TYR A 358 33.08 -1.77 -8.91
N ASP A 359 32.79 -3.01 -8.51
CA ASP A 359 33.69 -3.82 -7.69
C ASP A 359 34.98 -4.18 -8.43
N LEU A 360 34.91 -4.34 -9.77
CA LEU A 360 36.09 -4.50 -10.64
C LEU A 360 36.87 -3.20 -10.90
N LEU A 361 36.42 -2.07 -10.35
CA LEU A 361 36.99 -0.74 -10.61
C LEU A 361 37.05 -0.40 -12.11
N ALA A 362 36.07 -0.87 -12.89
CA ALA A 362 36.08 -0.74 -14.35
C ALA A 362 36.11 0.71 -14.84
N PHE A 363 35.53 1.61 -14.05
CA PHE A 363 35.52 3.06 -14.30
C PHE A 363 36.90 3.72 -14.11
N LYS A 364 37.85 3.06 -13.43
CA LYS A 364 39.25 3.48 -13.27
C LYS A 364 40.22 2.71 -14.16
N ALA A 365 39.75 1.70 -14.89
CA ALA A 365 40.62 0.88 -15.71
C ALA A 365 41.24 1.71 -16.86
N PRO A 366 42.48 1.40 -17.32
CA PRO A 366 43.10 2.14 -18.41
C PRO A 366 42.26 2.10 -19.69
N HIS A 367 42.27 3.19 -20.46
CA HIS A 367 41.35 3.41 -21.59
C HIS A 367 41.39 2.34 -22.69
N ASN A 368 42.54 1.70 -22.88
CA ASN A 368 42.75 0.65 -23.89
C ASN A 368 42.23 -0.74 -23.44
N THR A 369 41.85 -0.92 -22.17
CA THR A 369 41.45 -2.22 -21.63
C THR A 369 40.03 -2.63 -22.02
N ALA A 370 39.79 -3.95 -22.12
CA ALA A 370 38.45 -4.50 -22.28
C ALA A 370 37.52 -4.13 -21.12
N LEU A 371 38.08 -3.97 -19.91
CA LEU A 371 37.33 -3.60 -18.71
C LEU A 371 36.80 -2.17 -18.79
N TYR A 372 37.62 -1.20 -19.21
CA TYR A 372 37.15 0.17 -19.44
C TYR A 372 36.09 0.22 -20.55
N LYS A 373 36.29 -0.52 -21.65
CA LYS A 373 35.28 -0.66 -22.71
C LYS A 373 33.96 -1.24 -22.20
N ALA A 374 33.99 -2.17 -21.25
CA ALA A 374 32.79 -2.72 -20.62
C ALA A 374 32.03 -1.65 -19.80
N TRP A 375 32.74 -0.77 -19.11
CA TRP A 375 32.16 0.40 -18.42
C TRP A 375 31.50 1.37 -19.41
N LEU A 376 32.16 1.71 -20.52
CA LEU A 376 31.59 2.58 -21.56
C LEU A 376 30.30 2.00 -22.14
N LYS A 377 30.28 0.70 -22.48
CA LYS A 377 29.06 0.03 -22.96
C LYS A 377 27.94 0.02 -21.92
N PHE A 378 28.29 -0.07 -20.64
CA PHE A 378 27.32 0.07 -19.56
C PHE A 378 26.74 1.50 -19.50
N ASN A 379 27.59 2.53 -19.57
CA ASN A 379 27.15 3.93 -19.56
C ASN A 379 26.23 4.26 -20.74
N GLU A 380 26.58 3.79 -21.94
CA GLU A 380 25.73 3.94 -23.14
C GLU A 380 24.36 3.29 -22.92
N LYS A 381 24.34 2.04 -22.44
CA LYS A 381 23.09 1.35 -22.12
C LYS A 381 22.30 2.03 -21.00
N TRP A 382 22.96 2.63 -20.02
CA TRP A 382 22.31 3.35 -18.93
C TRP A 382 21.61 4.62 -19.41
N ASN A 383 22.26 5.37 -20.30
CA ASN A 383 21.78 6.66 -20.80
C ASN A 383 20.76 6.55 -21.95
N ASN A 384 20.87 5.49 -22.77
CA ASN A 384 19.93 5.23 -23.88
C ASN A 384 18.60 4.61 -23.42
N ASN A 385 18.52 4.22 -22.15
CA ASN A 385 17.28 3.86 -21.46
C ASN A 385 16.83 5.05 -20.64
#